data_AF-A0A0R0CN66-F1
#
_entry.id   AF-A0A0R0CN66-F1
#
_cell.length_a   1.000
_cell.length_b   1.000
_cell.length_c   1.000
_cell.angle_alpha   90.00
_cell.angle_beta   90.00
_cell.angle_gamma   90.00
#
_symmetry.space_group_name_H-M   'P 1'
#
loop_
_entity.id
_entity.type
_entity.pdbx_description
1 polymer ?
#
loop_
_entity_poly.entity_id
_entity_poly.type
_entity_poly.pdbx_seq_one_letter_code
_entity_poly.pdbx_strand_id
1 'polypeptide(L)'
;MTVPVSNALESNLIEPCMQALQQALDCERQAILDHDVEALMSATGEKLTALRQLETLAAGIDPTPLEPRLRALYQANQANGALLARRRREVNWALRHLGRSESSGAYDARGQTDTLQASRALAVV
;
A
#
# COMPACT_ATOMS: atom_id res chain seq x y z
N MET A 1 11.19 -4.72 -40.84
CA MET A 1 10.09 -4.18 -40.01
C MET A 1 9.09 -5.31 -39.77
N THR A 2 9.33 -6.14 -38.76
CA THR A 2 8.49 -7.31 -38.45
C THR A 2 8.48 -7.49 -36.93
N VAL A 3 7.71 -6.67 -36.23
CA VAL A 3 7.36 -6.89 -34.82
C VAL A 3 5.89 -6.51 -34.62
N PRO A 4 4.91 -7.41 -34.83
CA PRO A 4 3.59 -7.12 -34.26
C PRO A 4 2.91 -8.29 -33.53
N VAL A 5 3.38 -9.53 -33.65
CA VAL A 5 2.60 -10.69 -33.13
C VAL A 5 2.94 -11.02 -31.67
N SER A 6 4.22 -10.96 -31.26
CA SER A 6 4.62 -11.27 -29.87
C SER A 6 4.04 -10.26 -28.86
N ASN A 7 4.03 -8.97 -29.21
CA ASN A 7 3.57 -7.89 -28.31
C ASN A 7 2.06 -7.98 -28.00
N ALA A 8 1.23 -8.45 -28.95
CA ALA A 8 -0.21 -8.59 -28.76
C ALA A 8 -0.59 -9.78 -27.85
N LEU A 9 0.17 -10.87 -27.91
CA LEU A 9 -0.03 -12.03 -27.02
C LEU A 9 0.45 -11.74 -25.59
N GLU A 10 1.58 -11.05 -25.45
CA GLU A 10 2.12 -10.58 -24.17
C GLU A 10 1.18 -9.58 -23.48
N SER A 11 0.62 -8.63 -24.22
CA SER A 11 -0.36 -7.67 -23.71
C SER A 11 -1.64 -8.35 -23.20
N ASN A 12 -2.13 -9.40 -23.87
CA ASN A 12 -3.32 -10.14 -23.44
C ASN A 12 -3.13 -10.91 -22.12
N LEU A 13 -1.89 -11.28 -21.78
CA LEU A 13 -1.59 -12.00 -20.53
C LEU A 13 -1.39 -11.05 -19.35
N ILE A 14 -0.87 -9.84 -19.59
CA ILE A 14 -0.60 -8.84 -18.55
C ILE A 14 -1.86 -8.05 -18.16
N GLU A 15 -2.72 -7.74 -19.12
CA GLU A 15 -3.93 -6.95 -18.89
C GLU A 15 -4.80 -7.46 -17.72
N PRO A 16 -5.12 -8.77 -17.60
CA PRO A 16 -5.89 -9.26 -16.46
C PRO A 16 -5.18 -9.04 -15.11
N CYS A 17 -3.85 -9.14 -15.05
CA CYS A 17 -3.08 -8.85 -13.84
C CYS A 17 -3.09 -7.34 -13.51
N MET A 18 -3.01 -6.47 -14.52
CA MET A 18 -3.13 -5.03 -14.33
C MET A 18 -4.54 -4.63 -13.88
N GLN A 19 -5.57 -5.30 -14.40
CA GLN A 19 -6.95 -5.10 -14.00
C GLN A 19 -7.19 -5.59 -12.56
N ALA A 20 -6.65 -6.75 -12.19
CA ALA A 20 -6.69 -7.24 -10.82
C ALA A 20 -5.99 -6.28 -9.84
N LEU A 21 -4.83 -5.73 -10.23
CA LEU A 21 -4.13 -4.73 -9.42
C LEU A 21 -4.95 -3.43 -9.28
N GLN A 22 -5.58 -2.96 -10.36
CA GLN A 22 -6.48 -1.81 -10.31
C GLN A 22 -7.62 -2.04 -9.33
N GLN A 23 -8.29 -3.19 -9.43
CA GLN A 23 -9.40 -3.55 -8.56
C GLN A 23 -8.97 -3.62 -7.09
N ALA A 24 -7.81 -4.22 -6.80
CA ALA A 24 -7.27 -4.28 -5.44
C ALA A 24 -6.97 -2.87 -4.88
N LEU A 25 -6.46 -1.94 -5.71
CA LEU A 25 -6.23 -0.55 -5.30
C LEU A 25 -7.54 0.21 -5.05
N ASP A 26 -8.58 -0.06 -5.83
CA ASP A 26 -9.90 0.55 -5.64
C ASP A 26 -10.59 0.00 -4.37
N CYS A 27 -10.51 -1.31 -4.12
CA CYS A 27 -10.95 -1.92 -2.86
C CYS A 27 -10.17 -1.39 -1.65
N GLU A 28 -8.84 -1.27 -1.76
CA GLU A 28 -7.98 -0.68 -0.72
C GLU A 28 -8.43 0.74 -0.40
N ARG A 29 -8.70 1.57 -1.43
CA ARG A 29 -9.19 2.93 -1.24
C ARG A 29 -10.51 2.96 -0.49
N GLN A 30 -11.47 2.13 -0.91
CA GLN A 30 -12.79 2.07 -0.29
C GLN A 30 -12.69 1.62 1.17
N ALA A 31 -11.90 0.57 1.47
CA ALA A 31 -11.67 0.10 2.82
C ALA A 31 -11.01 1.16 3.73
N ILE A 32 -10.12 1.99 3.18
CA ILE A 32 -9.53 3.11 3.94
C ILE A 32 -10.61 4.14 4.33
N LEU A 33 -11.50 4.48 3.38
CA LEU A 33 -12.57 5.45 3.57
C LEU A 33 -13.65 4.94 4.53
N ASP A 34 -14.07 3.67 4.39
CA ASP A 34 -15.10 3.03 5.22
C ASP A 34 -14.58 2.59 6.58
N HIS A 35 -13.29 2.77 6.81
CA HIS A 35 -12.59 2.35 8.02
C HIS A 35 -12.58 0.84 8.27
N ASP A 36 -12.89 0.05 7.25
CA ASP A 36 -12.92 -1.41 7.29
C ASP A 36 -11.51 -2.01 7.26
N VAL A 37 -11.08 -2.57 8.39
CA VAL A 37 -9.75 -3.18 8.52
C VAL A 37 -9.69 -4.54 7.83
N GLU A 38 -10.77 -5.31 7.84
CA GLU A 38 -10.80 -6.64 7.24
C GLU A 38 -10.76 -6.54 5.72
N ALA A 39 -11.56 -5.65 5.14
CA ALA A 39 -11.53 -5.35 3.71
C ALA A 39 -10.16 -4.80 3.28
N LEU A 40 -9.52 -3.96 4.12
CA LEU A 40 -8.19 -3.43 3.84
C LEU A 40 -7.13 -4.54 3.81
N MET A 41 -7.20 -5.49 4.73
CA MET A 41 -6.29 -6.64 4.77
C MET A 41 -6.50 -7.57 3.56
N SER A 42 -7.76 -7.83 3.18
CA SER A 42 -8.08 -8.60 1.96
C SER A 42 -7.52 -7.92 0.71
N ALA A 43 -7.81 -6.63 0.52
CA ALA A 43 -7.34 -5.84 -0.61
C ALA A 43 -5.80 -5.80 -0.67
N THR A 44 -5.13 -5.76 0.48
CA THR A 44 -3.66 -5.84 0.55
C THR A 44 -3.14 -7.20 0.07
N GLY A 45 -3.80 -8.29 0.46
CA GLY A 45 -3.46 -9.64 -0.02
C GLY A 45 -3.67 -9.81 -1.53
N GLU A 46 -4.76 -9.28 -2.06
CA GLU A 46 -5.08 -9.25 -3.49
C GLU A 46 -4.05 -8.42 -4.27
N LYS A 47 -3.70 -7.22 -3.78
CA LYS A 47 -2.66 -6.35 -4.35
C LYS A 47 -1.31 -7.06 -4.43
N LEU A 48 -0.87 -7.73 -3.38
CA LEU A 48 0.40 -8.49 -3.37
C LEU A 48 0.35 -9.70 -4.32
N THR A 49 -0.80 -10.31 -4.50
CA THR A 49 -0.97 -11.43 -5.44
C THR A 49 -0.89 -10.94 -6.88
N ALA A 50 -1.60 -9.85 -7.22
CA ALA A 50 -1.55 -9.24 -8.53
C ALA A 50 -0.15 -8.71 -8.88
N LEU A 51 0.55 -8.09 -7.92
CA LEU A 51 1.94 -7.63 -8.12
C LEU A 51 2.90 -8.78 -8.42
N ARG A 52 2.84 -9.88 -7.65
CA ARG A 52 3.69 -11.04 -7.90
C ARG A 52 3.44 -11.66 -9.26
N GLN A 53 2.18 -11.77 -9.67
CA GLN A 53 1.82 -12.25 -11.01
C GLN A 53 2.36 -11.30 -12.10
N LEU A 54 2.18 -10.00 -11.92
CA LEU A 54 2.69 -8.99 -12.84
C LEU A 54 4.22 -9.06 -12.96
N GLU A 55 4.95 -9.20 -11.85
CA GLU A 55 6.40 -9.36 -11.84
C GLU A 55 6.86 -10.61 -12.59
N THR A 56 6.16 -11.74 -12.41
CA THR A 56 6.49 -12.99 -13.11
C THR A 56 6.22 -12.90 -14.61
N LEU A 57 5.14 -12.25 -15.02
CA LEU A 57 4.75 -12.13 -16.42
C LEU A 57 5.56 -11.06 -17.16
N ALA A 58 5.91 -9.96 -16.48
CA ALA A 58 6.70 -8.88 -17.07
C ALA A 58 8.18 -9.22 -17.29
N ALA A 59 8.65 -10.38 -16.80
CA ALA A 59 10.02 -10.84 -17.00
C ALA A 59 10.32 -11.09 -18.49
N GLY A 60 10.97 -10.12 -19.13
CA GLY A 60 11.36 -10.20 -20.55
C GLY A 60 10.45 -9.44 -21.52
N ILE A 61 9.45 -8.72 -21.01
CA ILE A 61 8.53 -7.90 -21.80
C ILE A 61 9.05 -6.46 -21.88
N ASP A 62 8.92 -5.81 -23.04
CA ASP A 62 9.23 -4.39 -23.17
C ASP A 62 8.21 -3.56 -22.35
N PRO A 63 8.66 -2.78 -21.34
CA PRO A 63 7.77 -2.01 -20.49
C PRO A 63 7.22 -0.75 -21.18
N THR A 64 7.80 -0.33 -22.30
CA THR A 64 7.43 0.92 -23.01
C THR A 64 5.93 1.05 -23.32
N PRO A 65 5.25 0.04 -23.90
CA PRO A 65 3.80 0.12 -24.15
C PRO A 65 2.96 0.14 -22.87
N LEU A 66 3.48 -0.40 -21.76
CA LEU A 66 2.75 -0.52 -20.48
C LEU A 66 2.94 0.71 -19.59
N GLU A 67 3.92 1.56 -19.89
CA GLU A 67 4.32 2.72 -19.08
C GLU A 67 3.14 3.62 -18.69
N PRO A 68 2.22 4.03 -19.59
CA PRO A 68 1.10 4.89 -19.22
C PRO A 68 0.19 4.22 -18.19
N ARG A 69 -0.04 2.92 -18.33
CA ARG A 69 -0.92 2.14 -17.45
C ARG A 69 -0.27 1.90 -16.08
N LEU A 70 1.02 1.55 -16.06
CA LEU A 70 1.81 1.41 -14.83
C LEU A 70 1.88 2.74 -14.06
N ARG A 71 2.04 3.85 -14.77
CA ARG A 71 2.04 5.19 -14.17
C ARG A 71 0.71 5.53 -13.51
N ALA A 72 -0.41 5.20 -14.15
CA ALA A 72 -1.74 5.39 -13.55
C ALA A 72 -1.91 4.56 -12.27
N LEU A 73 -1.49 3.29 -12.28
CA LEU A 73 -1.53 2.42 -11.10
C LEU A 73 -0.64 2.93 -9.96
N TYR A 74 0.55 3.43 -10.30
CA TYR A 74 1.47 4.05 -9.35
C TYR A 74 0.84 5.29 -8.68
N GLN A 75 0.21 6.16 -9.47
CA GLN A 75 -0.47 7.36 -8.96
C GLN A 75 -1.63 6.99 -8.03
N ALA A 76 -2.44 5.98 -8.39
CA ALA A 76 -3.51 5.48 -7.54
C ALA A 76 -2.98 4.95 -6.20
N ASN A 77 -1.91 4.15 -6.24
CA ASN A 77 -1.24 3.65 -5.04
C ASN A 77 -0.65 4.79 -4.17
N GLN A 78 -0.03 5.79 -4.78
CA GLN A 78 0.47 6.97 -4.07
C GLN A 78 -0.67 7.73 -3.38
N ALA A 79 -1.81 7.89 -4.05
CA ALA A 79 -2.99 8.53 -3.47
C ALA A 79 -3.54 7.74 -2.27
N ASN A 80 -3.60 6.40 -2.36
CA ASN A 80 -4.00 5.55 -1.23
C ASN A 80 -3.01 5.66 -0.06
N GLY A 81 -1.70 5.71 -0.35
CA GLY A 81 -0.66 5.93 0.66
C GLY A 81 -0.80 7.28 1.40
N ALA A 82 -1.21 8.34 0.69
CA ALA A 82 -1.50 9.63 1.31
C ALA A 82 -2.70 9.58 2.25
N LEU A 83 -3.75 8.84 1.90
CA LEU A 83 -4.92 8.60 2.76
C LEU A 83 -4.54 7.84 4.04
N LEU A 84 -3.76 6.75 3.91
CA LEU A 84 -3.25 6.00 5.05
C LEU A 84 -2.38 6.87 5.97
N ALA A 85 -1.47 7.66 5.40
CA ALA A 85 -0.61 8.55 6.16
C ALA A 85 -1.42 9.58 6.95
N ARG A 86 -2.50 10.11 6.36
CA ARG A 86 -3.43 11.01 7.05
C ARG A 86 -4.15 10.30 8.18
N ARG A 87 -4.73 9.13 7.93
CA ARG A 87 -5.44 8.34 8.95
C ARG A 87 -4.52 7.96 10.11
N ARG A 88 -3.27 7.57 9.83
CA ARG A 88 -2.26 7.27 10.87
C ARG A 88 -1.97 8.49 11.74
N ARG A 89 -1.91 9.70 11.17
CA ARG A 89 -1.75 10.93 11.95
C ARG A 89 -2.97 11.22 12.83
N GLU A 90 -4.18 11.03 12.32
CA GLU A 90 -5.42 11.23 13.08
C GLU A 90 -5.53 10.26 14.26
N VAL A 91 -5.23 8.97 14.03
CA VAL A 91 -5.18 7.94 15.09
C VAL A 91 -4.11 8.28 16.12
N ASN A 92 -2.89 8.62 15.69
CA ASN A 92 -1.81 8.98 16.60
C ASN A 92 -2.13 10.25 17.40
N TRP A 93 -2.80 11.23 16.79
CA TRP A 93 -3.31 12.40 17.49
C TRP A 93 -4.31 11.98 18.58
N ALA A 94 -5.32 11.17 18.26
CA ALA A 94 -6.32 10.71 19.22
C ALA A 94 -5.70 9.91 20.38
N LEU A 95 -4.77 8.99 20.09
CA LEU A 95 -4.06 8.20 21.09
C LEU A 95 -3.27 9.08 22.07
N ARG A 96 -2.56 10.10 21.56
CA ARG A 96 -1.85 11.08 22.40
C ARG A 96 -2.81 11.85 23.31
N HIS A 97 -3.98 12.24 22.80
CA HIS A 97 -4.98 12.97 23.59
C HIS A 97 -5.65 12.09 24.64
N LEU A 98 -5.75 10.78 24.42
CA LEU A 98 -6.23 9.79 25.39
C LEU A 98 -5.15 9.37 26.42
N GLY A 99 -3.99 10.04 26.43
CA GLY A 99 -2.92 9.78 27.39
C GLY A 99 -2.02 8.60 27.04
N ARG A 100 -2.14 8.03 25.83
CA ARG A 100 -1.15 7.07 25.30
C ARG A 100 -0.10 7.85 24.51
N SER A 101 0.98 8.25 25.18
CA SER A 101 2.21 8.63 24.49
C SER A 101 2.90 7.34 24.04
N GLU A 102 2.88 7.04 22.73
CA GLU A 102 3.85 6.07 22.20
C GLU A 102 5.26 6.55 22.55
N SER A 103 6.11 5.61 22.99
CA SER A 103 7.54 5.85 23.16
C SER A 103 8.13 6.15 21.78
N SER A 104 8.11 7.41 21.38
CA SER A 104 9.01 7.88 20.33
C SER A 104 10.41 7.68 20.90
N GLY A 105 11.09 6.61 20.50
CA GLY A 105 12.51 6.43 20.75
C GLY A 105 13.25 7.57 20.07
N ALA A 106 13.37 8.70 20.75
CA ALA A 106 14.19 9.81 20.33
C ALA A 106 15.63 9.39 20.65
N TYR A 107 16.40 9.08 19.60
CA TYR A 107 17.85 9.05 19.72
C TYR A 107 18.31 10.45 20.16
N ASP A 108 18.79 10.60 21.40
CA ASP A 108 19.64 11.75 21.75
C ASP A 108 20.94 11.64 20.94
N ALA A 109 21.55 12.77 20.59
CA ALA A 109 22.85 12.86 19.92
C ALA A 109 24.01 12.20 20.71
N ARG A 110 23.73 11.66 21.89
CA ARG A 110 24.64 10.91 22.77
C ARG A 110 24.42 9.39 22.78
N GLY A 111 23.48 8.87 21.98
CA GLY A 111 23.28 7.42 21.82
C GLY A 111 22.73 6.68 23.04
N GLN A 112 22.11 7.37 24.00
CA GLN A 112 21.47 6.73 25.16
C GLN A 112 20.00 6.40 24.88
N THR A 113 19.60 5.17 25.22
CA THR A 113 18.21 4.70 25.17
C THR A 113 17.55 4.90 26.52
N ASP A 114 17.11 6.11 26.84
CA ASP A 114 16.29 6.31 28.03
C ASP A 114 14.82 6.03 27.67
N THR A 115 14.39 4.79 27.89
CA THR A 115 13.00 4.39 27.70
C THR A 115 12.16 4.93 28.85
N LEU A 116 11.61 6.13 28.70
CA LEU A 116 10.55 6.61 29.58
C LEU A 116 9.27 5.81 29.31
N GLN A 117 9.18 4.67 29.97
CA GLN A 117 8.08 3.72 29.88
C GLN A 117 6.98 4.13 30.86
N ALA A 118 6.12 5.08 30.47
CA ALA A 118 4.88 5.38 31.19
C ALA A 118 3.69 4.75 30.45
N SER A 119 3.65 3.41 30.37
CA SER A 119 2.47 2.70 29.88
C SER A 119 1.42 2.62 30.99
N ARG A 120 0.35 3.41 30.91
CA ARG A 120 -0.88 3.14 31.68
C ARG A 120 -1.74 2.14 30.89
N ALA A 121 -2.02 0.99 31.49
CA ALA A 121 -2.95 0.00 30.95
C ALA A 121 -4.37 0.58 30.98
N LEU A 122 -5.00 0.72 29.83
CA LEU A 122 -6.43 0.94 29.73
C LEU A 122 -7.09 -0.44 29.69
N ALA A 123 -7.82 -0.80 30.75
CA ALA A 123 -8.70 -1.96 30.74
C ALA A 123 -9.83 -1.69 29.74
N VAL A 124 -9.99 -2.56 28.76
CA VAL A 124 -11.16 -2.61 27.89
C VAL A 124 -12.14 -3.60 28.53
N VAL A 125 -13.34 -3.13 28.85
CA VAL A 125 -14.50 -3.92 29.32
C VAL A 125 -15.30 -4.39 28.12
#